data_AF-A0A957KMM5-F1
#
_entry.id   AF-A0A957KMM5-F1
#
_cell.length_a   1.000
_cell.length_b   1.000
_cell.length_c   1.000
_cell.angle_alpha   90.00
_cell.angle_beta   90.00
_cell.angle_gamma   90.00
#
_symmetry.space_group_name_H-M   'P 1'
#
loop_
_entity.id
_entity.type
_entity.pdbx_description
1 polymer ?
#
loop_
_entity_poly.entity_id
_entity_poly.type
_entity_poly.pdbx_seq_one_letter_code
_entity_poly.pdbx_strand_id
1 'polypeptide(L)' 'SLDDFIITFFTTGPGATTLPIYVYGLLRRIVTPEVNALSTIWILVVLIVVGISQWFQNRE' A
#
# COMPACT_ATOMS: atom_id res chain seq x y z
N SER A 1 23.82 12.90 5.95
CA SER A 1 23.19 11.96 5.00
C SER A 1 21.73 12.32 4.74
N LEU A 2 20.87 12.51 5.76
CA LEU A 2 19.48 12.98 5.57
C LEU A 2 19.41 14.45 5.13
N ASP A 3 20.23 15.32 5.73
CA ASP A 3 20.32 16.75 5.37
C ASP A 3 20.76 16.96 3.90
N ASP A 4 21.78 16.22 3.46
CA ASP A 4 22.26 16.21 2.07
C ASP A 4 21.20 15.70 1.08
N PHE A 5 20.38 14.71 1.49
CA PHE A 5 19.21 14.25 0.74
C PHE A 5 18.14 15.34 0.61
N ILE A 6 17.87 16.10 1.68
CA ILE A 6 16.89 17.20 1.64
C ILE A 6 17.36 18.29 0.68
N ILE A 7 18.62 18.69 0.76
CA ILE A 7 19.19 19.75 -0.10
C ILE A 7 19.17 19.32 -1.57
N THR A 8 19.59 18.08 -1.87
CA THR A 8 19.49 17.55 -3.24
C THR A 8 18.04 17.43 -3.69
N PHE A 9 17.11 16.94 -2.87
CA PHE A 9 15.69 16.82 -3.24
C PHE A 9 15.08 18.15 -3.73
N PHE A 10 15.46 19.28 -3.14
CA PHE A 10 14.96 20.59 -3.52
C PHE A 10 15.80 21.33 -4.57
N THR A 11 17.07 20.95 -4.76
CA THR A 11 18.00 21.59 -5.72
C THR A 11 18.13 20.81 -7.03
N THR A 12 17.70 19.54 -7.08
CA THR A 12 17.76 18.75 -8.31
C THR A 12 16.69 19.22 -9.30
N GLY A 13 17.08 19.46 -10.56
CA GLY A 13 16.16 19.93 -11.61
C GLY A 13 15.07 18.90 -11.99
N PRO A 14 13.98 19.33 -12.65
CA PRO A 14 12.89 18.45 -13.05
C PRO A 14 13.40 17.24 -13.87
N GLY A 15 13.12 16.02 -13.41
CA GLY A 15 13.46 14.77 -14.11
C GLY A 15 14.75 14.08 -13.68
N ALA A 16 15.53 14.66 -12.75
CA ALA A 16 16.74 14.02 -12.26
C ALA A 16 16.45 13.13 -11.03
N THR A 17 16.54 11.81 -11.22
CA THR A 17 16.35 10.79 -10.17
C THR A 17 17.69 10.30 -9.66
N THR A 18 18.19 10.87 -8.56
CA THR A 18 19.38 10.35 -7.88
C THR A 18 19.05 9.07 -7.10
N LEU A 19 20.05 8.23 -6.82
CA LEU A 19 19.86 6.96 -6.09
C LEU A 19 19.05 7.14 -4.78
N PRO A 20 19.29 8.17 -3.96
CA PRO A 20 18.49 8.41 -2.75
C PRO A 20 17.02 8.76 -3.04
N ILE A 21 16.75 9.57 -4.06
CA ILE A 21 15.39 9.98 -4.46
C ILE A 21 14.62 8.78 -5.02
N TYR A 22 15.29 7.91 -5.78
CA TYR A 22 14.72 6.68 -6.32
C TYR A 22 14.31 5.70 -5.21
N VAL A 23 15.22 5.43 -4.26
CA VAL A 23 14.92 4.54 -3.12
C VAL A 23 13.79 5.10 -2.25
N TYR A 24 13.76 6.41 -1.99
CA TYR A 24 12.63 7.04 -1.29
C TYR A 24 11.31 6.92 -2.05
N GLY A 25 11.33 7.07 -3.38
CA GLY A 25 10.17 6.84 -4.24
C GLY A 25 9.64 5.40 -4.20
N LEU A 26 10.53 4.41 -4.11
CA LEU A 26 10.16 3.01 -3.91
C LEU A 26 9.57 2.76 -2.52
N LEU A 27 10.14 3.37 -1.47
CA LEU A 27 9.60 3.32 -0.11
C LEU A 27 8.22 4.00 0.01
N ARG A 28 7.90 4.98 -0.82
CA ARG A 28 6.54 5.56 -0.83
C ARG A 28 5.50 4.64 -1.51
N ARG A 29 5.95 3.68 -2.32
CA ARG A 29 5.11 2.71 -3.04
C ARG A 29 5.06 1.33 -2.34
N ILE A 30 5.22 1.29 -1.02
CA ILE A 30 5.30 0.04 -0.24
C ILE A 30 4.05 -0.85 -0.42
N VAL A 31 2.88 -0.28 -0.70
CA VAL A 31 1.67 -1.05 -1.02
C VAL A 31 1.34 -0.91 -2.51
N THR A 32 1.46 -2.01 -3.25
CA THR A 32 1.03 -2.06 -4.64
C THR A 32 -0.51 -2.11 -4.71
N PRO A 33 -1.15 -1.51 -5.73
CA PRO A 33 -2.60 -1.59 -5.92
C PRO A 33 -3.12 -3.04 -5.96
N GLU A 34 -2.29 -3.97 -6.40
CA GLU A 34 -2.58 -5.41 -6.45
C GLU A 34 -2.78 -6.01 -5.05
N VAL A 35 -1.94 -5.63 -4.08
CA VAL A 35 -2.06 -6.06 -2.68
C VAL A 35 -3.36 -5.54 -2.05
N ASN A 36 -3.74 -4.30 -2.37
CA ASN A 36 -5.01 -3.74 -1.90
C ASN A 36 -6.21 -4.46 -2.50
N ALA A 37 -6.19 -4.77 -3.80
CA ALA A 37 -7.24 -5.52 -4.48
C ALA A 37 -7.41 -6.92 -3.86
N LEU A 38 -6.30 -7.64 -3.63
CA LEU A 38 -6.32 -8.96 -3.00
C LEU A 38 -6.85 -8.90 -1.56
N SER A 39 -6.49 -7.86 -0.80
CA SER A 39 -6.96 -7.65 0.57
C SER A 39 -8.48 -7.45 0.62
N THR A 40 -9.04 -6.66 -0.31
CA THR A 40 -10.49 -6.47 -0.41
C THR A 40 -11.22 -7.78 -0.74
N ILE A 41 -10.69 -8.59 -1.66
CA ILE A 41 -11.27 -9.91 -1.99
C ILE A 41 -11.26 -10.81 -0.75
N TRP A 42 -10.15 -10.85 -0.01
CA TRP A 42 -10.04 -11.65 1.21
C TRP A 42 -11.05 -11.23 2.27
N ILE A 43 -11.21 -9.93 2.51
CA ILE A 43 -12.20 -9.39 3.45
C ILE A 43 -13.61 -9.79 3.00
N LEU A 44 -13.92 -9.67 1.71
CA LEU A 44 -15.23 -10.03 1.17
C LEU A 44 -15.56 -11.52 1.39
N VAL A 45 -14.59 -12.41 1.13
CA VAL A 45 -14.74 -13.86 1.34
C VAL A 45 -15.06 -14.16 2.80
N VAL A 46 -14.29 -13.59 3.74
CA VAL A 46 -14.52 -13.80 5.18
C VAL A 46 -15.89 -13.27 5.59
N LEU A 47 -16.28 -12.08 5.11
CA LEU A 47 -17.60 -11.50 5.41
C LEU A 47 -18.74 -12.38 4.91
N ILE A 48 -18.62 -12.96 3.71
CA ILE A 48 -19.64 -13.87 3.16
C ILE A 48 -19.72 -15.14 4.01
N VAL A 49 -18.59 -15.78 4.33
CA VAL A 49 -18.56 -17.01 5.13
C VAL A 49 -19.17 -16.78 6.50
N VAL A 50 -18.77 -15.70 7.18
CA VAL A 50 -19.30 -15.35 8.50
C VAL A 50 -20.78 -14.98 8.42
N GLY A 51 -21.19 -14.22 7.40
CA GLY A 51 -22.59 -13.84 7.19
C GLY A 51 -23.51 -15.04 6.96
N ILE A 52 -23.05 -16.02 6.16
CA ILE A 52 -23.76 -17.28 5.97
C ILE A 52 -23.83 -18.06 7.28
N SER A 53 -22.71 -18.19 7.99
CA SER A 53 -22.66 -18.88 9.28
C SER A 53 -23.63 -18.27 10.30
N GLN A 54 -23.68 -16.94 10.40
CA GLN A 54 -24.61 -16.25 11.30
C GLN A 54 -26.07 -16.44 10.86
N TRP A 55 -26.33 -16.42 9.56
CA TRP A 55 -27.69 -16.65 9.05
C TRP A 55 -28.19 -18.07 9.34
N PHE A 56 -27.32 -19.08 9.30
CA PHE A 56 -27.66 -20.43 9.75
C PHE A 56 -27.89 -20.49 11.26
N GLN A 57 -27.04 -19.87 12.08
CA GLN A 57 -27.20 -19.86 13.54
C GLN A 57 -28.46 -19.11 13.99
N ASN A 58 -28.86 -18.07 13.29
CA ASN A 58 -30.08 -17.30 13.61
C ASN A 58 -31.37 -17.99 13.12
N ARG A 59 -31.25 -19.15 12.46
CA ARG A 59 -32.38 -19.97 11.99
C ARG A 59 -32.65 -21.20 12.84
N GLU A 60 -31.76 -21.51 13.79
CA GLU A 60 -32.01 -22.44 14.90
C GLU A 60 -32.55 -21.67 16.12
#